data_AF-A0A395LYX8-F1
#
_entry.id   AF-A0A395LYX8-F1
#
_cell.length_a   1.000
_cell.length_b   1.000
_cell.length_c   1.000
_cell.angle_alpha   90.00
_cell.angle_beta   90.00
_cell.angle_gamma   90.00
#
_symmetry.space_group_name_H-M   'P 1'
#
loop_
_entity.id
_entity.type
_entity.pdbx_description
1 polymer ?
#
loop_
_entity_poly.entity_id
_entity_poly.type
_entity_poly.pdbx_seq_one_letter_code
_entity_poly.pdbx_strand_id
1 'polypeptide(L)'
;MTKHLLQKSLILLMVLAACTSSVELTEAEKAKFDARLQPLIAGQAEIVESDYDVTTGKDGKKIYGIIIRGSSADDIRKLGIEVNSALGEIITARCTIEEMKKIAKLPSVKAIEAPQKAQLYQ
;
A
#
# COMPACT_ATOMS: atom_id res chain seq x y z
N MET A 1 -46.79 -18.39 31.23
CA MET A 1 -45.56 -17.68 31.64
C MET A 1 -44.46 -18.03 30.63
N THR A 2 -44.44 -17.35 29.49
CA THR A 2 -43.62 -16.14 29.20
C THR A 2 -42.12 -16.41 29.10
N LYS A 3 -41.67 -16.45 27.85
CA LYS A 3 -40.55 -15.64 27.30
C LYS A 3 -39.16 -15.86 27.91
N HIS A 4 -38.52 -17.01 27.67
CA HIS A 4 -37.07 -17.11 27.89
C HIS A 4 -36.27 -17.80 26.78
N LEU A 5 -36.88 -18.21 25.66
CA LEU A 5 -36.15 -18.94 24.60
C LEU A 5 -35.67 -18.09 23.42
N LEU A 6 -36.05 -16.81 23.33
CA LEU A 6 -35.72 -15.94 22.19
C LEU A 6 -34.59 -14.93 22.44
N GLN A 7 -34.05 -14.88 23.66
CA GLN A 7 -33.06 -13.85 24.05
C GLN A 7 -31.58 -14.29 23.88
N LYS A 8 -31.32 -15.55 23.53
CA LYS A 8 -29.94 -16.06 23.37
C LYS A 8 -29.41 -16.05 21.92
N SER A 9 -30.23 -15.70 20.93
CA SER A 9 -29.83 -15.68 19.50
C SER A 9 -29.43 -14.31 18.96
N LEU A 10 -29.31 -13.27 19.79
CA LEU A 10 -29.14 -11.89 19.32
C LEU A 10 -27.76 -11.26 19.62
N ILE A 11 -26.73 -12.04 19.93
CA ILE A 11 -25.36 -11.53 20.20
C ILE A 11 -24.32 -12.16 19.24
N LEU A 12 -24.72 -12.65 18.06
CA LEU A 12 -23.79 -13.23 17.08
C LEU A 12 -23.66 -12.43 15.77
N LEU A 13 -24.16 -11.20 15.70
CA LEU A 13 -24.25 -10.43 14.45
C LEU A 13 -23.53 -9.07 14.48
N MET A 14 -22.44 -8.92 15.25
CA MET A 14 -21.72 -7.64 15.40
C MET A 14 -20.18 -7.74 15.29
N VAL A 15 -19.63 -8.60 14.42
CA VAL A 15 -18.14 -8.70 14.28
C VAL A 15 -17.62 -8.72 12.83
N LEU A 16 -18.43 -8.50 11.80
CA LEU A 16 -17.92 -8.50 10.40
C LEU A 16 -17.94 -7.15 9.68
N ALA A 17 -18.29 -6.07 10.36
CA ALA A 17 -17.98 -4.72 9.89
C ALA A 17 -16.55 -4.33 10.29
N ALA A 18 -15.56 -5.15 9.93
CA ALA A 18 -14.21 -4.63 9.74
C ALA A 18 -14.28 -3.76 8.50
N CYS A 19 -14.67 -2.50 8.69
CA CYS A 19 -14.61 -1.48 7.65
C CYS A 19 -13.18 -1.46 7.13
N THR A 20 -12.98 -2.03 5.94
CA THR A 20 -11.81 -1.77 5.10
C THR A 20 -11.83 -0.27 4.81
N SER A 21 -11.26 0.52 5.72
CA SER A 21 -11.05 1.94 5.52
C SER A 21 -9.99 2.08 4.43
N SER A 22 -10.45 2.18 3.19
CA SER A 22 -9.60 2.47 2.05
C SER A 22 -8.91 3.80 2.31
N VAL A 23 -7.58 3.80 2.29
CA VAL A 23 -6.81 5.05 2.36
C VAL A 23 -7.06 5.80 1.05
N GLU A 24 -7.88 6.84 1.10
CA GLU A 24 -8.08 7.73 -0.04
C GLU A 24 -6.95 8.76 -0.15
N LEU A 25 -6.58 9.07 -1.39
CA LEU A 25 -5.54 10.03 -1.74
C LEU A 25 -6.16 11.27 -2.37
N THR A 26 -5.63 12.44 -2.04
CA THR A 26 -5.90 13.70 -2.76
C THR A 26 -5.23 13.68 -4.14
N GLU A 27 -5.66 14.57 -5.05
CA GLU A 27 -5.03 14.68 -6.37
C GLU A 27 -3.54 15.02 -6.29
N ALA A 28 -3.15 15.86 -5.32
CA ALA A 28 -1.74 16.18 -5.08
C ALA A 28 -0.93 14.96 -4.60
N GLU A 29 -1.52 14.07 -3.81
CA GLU A 29 -0.88 12.83 -3.36
C GLU A 29 -0.82 11.79 -4.49
N LYS A 30 -1.87 11.68 -5.31
CA LYS A 30 -1.87 10.83 -6.52
C LYS A 30 -0.80 11.29 -7.52
N ALA A 31 -0.61 12.60 -7.66
CA ALA A 31 0.39 13.18 -8.56
C ALA A 31 1.84 12.85 -8.19
N LYS A 32 2.10 12.36 -6.96
CA LYS A 32 3.44 11.88 -6.56
C LYS A 32 3.80 10.54 -7.20
N PHE A 33 2.81 9.75 -7.63
CA PHE A 33 3.04 8.46 -8.26
C PHE A 33 3.36 8.63 -9.74
N ASP A 34 4.37 7.89 -10.21
CA ASP A 34 4.63 7.77 -11.64
C ASP A 34 3.43 7.17 -12.38
N ALA A 35 3.39 7.37 -13.70
CA ALA A 35 2.28 6.92 -14.54
C ALA A 35 2.03 5.40 -14.49
N ARG A 36 3.07 4.60 -14.17
CA ARG A 36 2.96 3.14 -14.07
C ARG A 36 2.26 2.71 -12.79
N LEU A 37 2.44 3.45 -11.70
CA LEU A 37 1.81 3.15 -10.41
C LEU A 37 0.39 3.70 -10.29
N GLN A 38 -0.02 4.64 -11.15
CA GLN A 38 -1.37 5.24 -11.08
C GLN A 38 -2.52 4.22 -11.22
N PRO A 39 -2.51 3.29 -12.18
CA PRO A 39 -3.53 2.25 -12.26
C PRO A 39 -3.63 1.39 -11.00
N LEU A 40 -2.47 1.10 -10.38
CA LEU A 40 -2.37 0.30 -9.18
C LEU A 40 -2.99 0.99 -7.96
N ILE A 41 -2.67 2.27 -7.74
CA ILE A 41 -3.20 3.03 -6.59
C ILE A 41 -4.68 3.39 -6.76
N ALA A 42 -5.15 3.46 -8.01
CA ALA A 42 -6.56 3.68 -8.35
C ALA A 42 -7.41 2.42 -8.19
N GLY A 43 -6.81 1.24 -8.03
CA GLY A 43 -7.53 -0.03 -7.87
C GLY A 43 -8.26 -0.46 -9.16
N GLN A 44 -7.68 -0.18 -10.33
CA GLN A 44 -8.24 -0.62 -11.60
C GLN A 44 -8.32 -2.16 -11.64
N ALA A 45 -9.38 -2.71 -12.23
CA ALA A 45 -9.60 -4.16 -12.24
C ALA A 45 -8.65 -4.92 -13.20
N GLU A 46 -8.16 -4.24 -14.23
CA GLU A 46 -7.27 -4.81 -15.25
C GLU A 46 -5.84 -4.28 -15.03
N ILE A 47 -5.08 -5.00 -14.21
CA ILE A 47 -3.66 -4.70 -13.96
C ILE A 47 -2.84 -5.91 -14.39
N VAL A 48 -1.88 -5.70 -15.27
CA VAL A 48 -0.91 -6.74 -15.64
C VAL A 48 0.18 -6.77 -14.57
N GLU A 49 0.08 -7.70 -13.60
CA GLU A 49 1.02 -7.80 -12.47
C GLU A 49 2.48 -7.90 -12.91
N SER A 50 2.74 -8.52 -14.07
CA SER A 50 4.09 -8.69 -14.57
C SER A 50 4.78 -7.36 -14.85
N ASP A 51 4.06 -6.24 -14.98
CA ASP A 51 4.64 -4.90 -15.20
C ASP A 51 5.31 -4.30 -13.97
N TYR A 52 5.18 -4.94 -12.81
CA TYR A 52 5.68 -4.45 -11.53
C TYR A 52 6.73 -5.40 -10.95
N ASP A 53 7.64 -4.86 -10.14
CA ASP A 53 8.39 -5.69 -9.19
C ASP A 53 7.43 -6.05 -8.05
N VAL A 54 6.75 -7.19 -8.18
CA VAL A 54 5.75 -7.66 -7.22
C VAL A 54 6.07 -9.08 -6.77
N THR A 55 5.87 -9.32 -5.48
CA THR A 55 6.00 -10.62 -4.84
C THR A 55 4.78 -10.86 -3.96
N THR A 56 4.36 -12.11 -3.82
CA THR A 56 3.32 -12.48 -2.85
C THR A 56 3.98 -12.73 -1.49
N GLY A 57 3.56 -11.97 -0.48
CA GLY A 57 3.99 -12.13 0.91
C GLY A 57 3.45 -13.43 1.54
N LYS A 58 3.93 -13.75 2.75
CA LYS A 58 3.55 -14.97 3.48
C LYS A 58 2.06 -15.00 3.86
N ASP A 59 1.44 -13.84 4.00
CA ASP A 59 0.02 -13.64 4.28
C ASP A 59 -0.85 -13.58 3.02
N GLY A 60 -0.26 -13.84 1.84
CA GLY A 60 -0.93 -13.78 0.55
C GLY A 60 -1.05 -12.36 -0.02
N LYS A 61 -0.60 -11.31 0.69
CA LYS A 61 -0.68 -9.93 0.20
C LYS A 61 0.37 -9.66 -0.86
N LYS A 62 0.04 -8.82 -1.83
CA LYS A 62 0.98 -8.34 -2.83
C LYS A 62 1.89 -7.27 -2.24
N ILE A 63 3.20 -7.49 -2.37
CA ILE A 63 4.25 -6.60 -1.92
C ILE A 63 5.02 -6.12 -3.16
N TYR A 64 5.06 -4.82 -3.37
CA TYR A 64 5.68 -4.19 -4.52
C TYR A 64 6.97 -3.50 -4.14
N GLY A 65 7.99 -3.63 -4.98
CA GLY A 65 9.19 -2.80 -4.92
C GLY A 65 8.89 -1.39 -5.44
N ILE A 66 9.28 -0.37 -4.69
CA ILE A 66 9.15 1.04 -5.07
C ILE A 66 10.44 1.81 -4.79
N ILE A 67 10.62 2.91 -5.51
CA ILE A 67 11.62 3.94 -5.25
C ILE A 67 10.89 5.19 -4.74
N ILE A 68 11.35 5.74 -3.63
CA ILE A 68 10.78 6.94 -2.98
C ILE A 68 11.82 8.06 -3.07
N ARG A 69 11.39 9.25 -3.48
CA ARG A 69 12.25 10.44 -3.58
C ARG A 69 11.78 11.56 -2.67
N GLY A 70 12.73 12.27 -2.06
CA GLY A 70 12.50 13.51 -1.31
C GLY A 70 12.30 13.33 0.19
N SER A 71 12.23 12.10 0.69
CA SER A 71 12.02 11.81 2.11
C SER A 71 13.27 11.24 2.76
N SER A 72 13.29 11.22 4.09
CA SER A 72 14.35 10.57 4.87
C SER A 72 13.97 9.12 5.19
N ALA A 73 14.95 8.22 5.29
CA ALA A 73 14.69 6.84 5.67
C ALA A 73 13.98 6.73 7.03
N ASP A 74 14.27 7.66 7.95
CA ASP A 74 13.68 7.68 9.28
C ASP A 74 12.20 8.05 9.25
N ASP A 75 11.78 8.96 8.37
CA ASP A 75 10.36 9.29 8.22
C ASP A 75 9.56 8.13 7.62
N ILE A 76 10.15 7.36 6.70
CA ILE A 76 9.54 6.14 6.19
C ILE A 76 9.42 5.08 7.29
N ARG A 77 10.46 4.87 8.10
CA ARG A 77 10.44 3.91 9.22
C ARG A 77 9.41 4.25 10.28
N LYS A 78 9.17 5.55 10.55
CA LYS A 78 8.13 6.00 11.49
C LYS A 78 6.71 5.58 11.06
N LEU A 79 6.49 5.29 9.78
CA LEU A 79 5.23 4.72 9.28
C LEU A 79 5.10 3.21 9.52
N GLY A 80 6.12 2.56 10.11
CA GLY A 80 6.21 1.11 10.26
C GLY A 80 6.64 0.39 8.99
N ILE A 81 7.17 1.11 8.00
CA ILE A 81 7.55 0.56 6.70
C ILE A 81 9.05 0.26 6.69
N GLU A 82 9.40 -0.96 6.27
CA GLU A 82 10.79 -1.37 6.14
C GLU A 82 11.47 -0.66 4.96
N VAL A 83 12.66 -0.12 5.22
CA VAL A 83 13.53 0.49 4.21
C VAL A 83 14.58 -0.51 3.78
N ASN A 84 14.59 -0.90 2.51
CA ASN A 84 15.57 -1.84 1.95
C ASN A 84 16.94 -1.18 1.75
N SER A 85 16.96 0.03 1.20
CA SER A 85 18.18 0.83 1.07
C SER A 85 17.86 2.33 1.04
N ALA A 86 18.83 3.16 1.41
CA ALA A 86 18.73 4.60 1.35
C ALA A 86 20.07 5.22 0.93
N LEU A 87 20.01 6.14 -0.03
CA LEU A 87 21.13 6.96 -0.48
C LEU A 87 20.65 8.41 -0.58
N GLY A 88 20.94 9.20 0.47
CA GLY A 88 20.38 10.54 0.61
C GLY A 88 18.85 10.52 0.64
N GLU A 89 18.21 11.32 -0.23
CA GLU A 89 16.75 11.39 -0.38
C GLU A 89 16.15 10.32 -1.32
N ILE A 90 16.93 9.31 -1.72
CA ILE A 90 16.48 8.20 -2.56
C ILE A 90 16.41 6.93 -1.71
N ILE A 91 15.22 6.37 -1.60
CA ILE A 91 14.93 5.21 -0.74
C ILE A 91 14.32 4.11 -1.59
N THR A 92 14.72 2.86 -1.36
CA THR A 92 14.01 1.70 -1.88
C THR A 92 13.25 1.01 -0.76
N ALA A 93 12.03 0.57 -1.03
CA ALA A 93 11.18 -0.12 -0.08
C ALA A 93 10.35 -1.19 -0.78
N ARG A 94 9.97 -2.23 -0.03
CA ARG A 94 8.98 -3.23 -0.44
C ARG A 94 7.74 -3.05 0.42
N CYS A 95 6.60 -2.77 -0.20
CA CYS A 95 5.40 -2.39 0.53
C CYS A 95 4.10 -2.79 -0.19
N THR A 96 3.03 -2.86 0.58
CA THR A 96 1.65 -3.01 0.10
C THR A 96 1.13 -1.71 -0.52
N ILE A 97 0.03 -1.78 -1.27
CA ILE A 97 -0.65 -0.58 -1.81
C ILE A 97 -1.08 0.37 -0.69
N GLU A 98 -1.53 -0.15 0.45
CA GLU A 98 -1.92 0.67 1.59
C GLU A 98 -0.73 1.45 2.17
N GLU A 99 0.42 0.81 2.26
CA GLU A 99 1.66 1.46 2.71
C GLU A 99 2.17 2.49 1.70
N MET A 100 2.11 2.20 0.40
CA MET A 100 2.39 3.20 -0.65
C MET A 100 1.54 4.46 -0.48
N LYS A 101 0.24 4.27 -0.21
CA LYS A 101 -0.68 5.38 0.03
C LYS A 101 -0.31 6.16 1.29
N LYS A 102 0.12 5.50 2.37
CA LYS A 102 0.64 6.19 3.58
C LYS A 102 1.90 7.00 3.28
N ILE A 103 2.84 6.46 2.50
CA ILE A 103 4.06 7.16 2.07
C ILE A 103 3.69 8.43 1.29
N ALA A 104 2.75 8.34 0.34
CA ALA A 104 2.33 9.49 -0.46
C ALA A 104 1.77 10.65 0.35
N LYS A 105 1.20 10.39 1.53
CA LYS A 105 0.69 11.43 2.45
C LYS A 105 1.79 12.20 3.17
N LEU A 106 3.04 11.72 3.18
CA LEU A 106 4.15 12.45 3.78
C LEU A 106 4.45 13.72 2.97
N PRO A 107 4.48 14.91 3.60
CA PRO A 107 4.81 16.16 2.90
C PRO A 107 6.22 16.17 2.32
N SER A 108 7.17 15.45 2.92
CA SER A 108 8.55 15.34 2.41
C SER A 108 8.65 14.51 1.14
N VAL A 109 7.72 13.57 0.89
CA VAL A 109 7.77 12.73 -0.31
C VAL A 109 7.40 13.57 -1.53
N LYS A 110 8.33 13.61 -2.49
CA LYS A 110 8.21 14.32 -3.77
C LYS A 110 7.76 13.40 -4.90
N ALA A 111 8.22 12.15 -4.92
CA ALA A 111 7.85 11.17 -5.95
C ALA A 111 7.93 9.72 -5.44
N ILE A 112 7.10 8.86 -6.03
CA ILE A 112 7.07 7.41 -5.83
C ILE A 112 7.07 6.75 -7.22
N GLU A 113 8.07 5.91 -7.48
CA GLU A 113 8.34 5.34 -8.80
C GLU A 113 8.39 3.80 -8.74
N ALA A 114 7.91 3.15 -9.79
CA ALA A 114 8.14 1.74 -10.01
C ALA A 114 9.60 1.54 -10.48
N PRO A 115 10.37 0.59 -9.91
CA PRO A 115 11.69 0.29 -10.41
C PRO A 115 11.63 -0.09 -11.90
N GLN A 116 12.68 0.25 -12.64
CA GLN A 116 12.83 -0.31 -13.98
C GLN A 116 12.98 -1.81 -13.85
N LYS A 117 12.30 -2.58 -14.72
CA LYS A 117 12.66 -3.97 -14.89
C LYS A 117 14.12 -4.00 -15.32
N ALA A 118 14.96 -4.70 -14.56
CA ALA A 118 16.24 -5.12 -15.09
C ALA A 118 15.93 -5.94 -16.34
N GLN A 119 16.17 -5.37 -17.52
CA GLN A 119 16.27 -6.15 -18.74
C GLN A 119 17.52 -7.01 -18.54
N LEU A 120 17.32 -8.23 -18.04
CA LEU A 120 18.35 -9.24 -18.09
C LEU A 120 18.65 -9.43 -19.58
N TYR A 121 19.83 -8.96 -20.01
CA TYR A 121 20.38 -9.31 -21.30
C TYR A 121 20.44 -10.84 -21.34
N GLN A 122 19.58 -11.45 -22.16
CA GLN A 122 19.67 -12.84 -22.55
C GLN A 122 20.74 -12.99 -23.63
#